data_AF-A0A919RDR1-F1
#
_entry.id   AF-A0A919RDR1-F1
#
_cell.length_a   1.000
_cell.length_b   1.000
_cell.length_c   1.000
_cell.angle_alpha   90.00
_cell.angle_beta   90.00
_cell.angle_gamma   90.00
#
_symmetry.space_group_name_H-M   'P 1'
#
loop_
_entity.id
_entity.type
_entity.pdbx_description
1 polymer ?
#
loop_
_entity_poly.entity_id
_entity_poly.type
_entity_poly.pdbx_seq_one_letter_code
_entity_poly.pdbx_strand_id
1 'polypeptide(L)'
;MRAEIRAEEFDTAAFRAHNAEKRHLTDSLTSLRRTSATTPLPDIPVTVISADKNRANSMHTTLTESPRRLANSLPQGKHVWAEDSGHMVPRHAPDIVVTELLRMVNFLRARQR
;
A
#
# COMPACT_ATOMS: atom_id res chain seq x y z
N MET A 1 19.29 -24.13 10.24
CA MET A 1 18.91 -22.96 9.41
C MET A 1 18.41 -23.31 8.01
N ARG A 2 19.21 -23.77 7.03
CA ARG A 2 18.69 -24.05 5.66
C ARG A 2 17.63 -25.17 5.58
N ALA A 3 17.77 -26.23 6.38
CA ALA A 3 16.81 -27.33 6.41
C ALA A 3 15.50 -26.95 7.12
N GLU A 4 15.58 -26.15 8.19
CA GLU A 4 14.42 -25.62 8.92
C GLU A 4 13.61 -24.64 8.05
N ILE A 5 14.28 -23.67 7.40
CA ILE A 5 13.63 -22.77 6.44
C ILE A 5 12.92 -23.57 5.34
N ARG A 6 13.54 -24.67 4.88
CA ARG A 6 12.93 -25.53 3.86
C ARG A 6 11.66 -26.23 4.36
N ALA A 7 11.68 -26.73 5.60
CA ALA A 7 10.53 -27.37 6.22
C ALA A 7 9.40 -26.37 6.54
N GLU A 8 9.76 -25.15 6.96
CA GLU A 8 8.81 -24.11 7.35
C GLU A 8 8.20 -23.35 6.18
N GLU A 9 8.92 -23.16 5.07
CA GLU A 9 8.45 -22.33 3.95
C GLU A 9 8.08 -23.14 2.69
N PHE A 10 8.59 -24.36 2.53
CA PHE A 10 8.52 -25.08 1.26
C PHE A 10 7.92 -26.49 1.35
N ASP A 11 7.55 -26.98 2.54
CA ASP A 11 6.84 -28.24 2.65
C ASP A 11 5.34 -28.10 2.34
N THR A 12 4.72 -29.20 1.91
CA THR A 12 3.29 -29.31 1.66
C THR A 12 2.43 -28.96 2.88
N ALA A 13 2.88 -29.24 4.11
CA ALA A 13 2.19 -28.82 5.32
C ALA A 13 2.23 -27.28 5.47
N ALA A 14 3.39 -26.66 5.23
CA ALA A 14 3.55 -25.22 5.24
C ALA A 14 2.67 -24.52 4.19
N PHE A 15 2.62 -25.04 2.96
CA PHE A 15 1.73 -24.52 1.92
C PHE A 15 0.25 -24.65 2.28
N ARG A 16 -0.16 -25.76 2.90
CA ARG A 16 -1.55 -25.94 3.38
C ARG A 16 -1.90 -24.95 4.48
N ALA A 17 -0.98 -24.74 5.44
CA ALA A 17 -1.15 -23.76 6.51
C ALA A 17 -1.25 -22.34 5.95
N HIS A 18 -0.35 -21.96 5.04
CA HIS A 18 -0.36 -20.65 4.39
C HIS A 18 -1.64 -20.41 3.56
N ASN A 19 -2.16 -21.44 2.88
CA ASN A 19 -3.43 -21.35 2.16
C ASN A 19 -4.64 -21.26 3.12
N ALA A 20 -4.58 -21.90 4.29
CA ALA A 20 -5.60 -21.74 5.31
C ALA A 20 -5.61 -20.30 5.85
N GLU A 21 -4.44 -19.72 6.12
CA GLU A 21 -4.31 -18.32 6.54
C GLU A 21 -4.81 -17.34 5.46
N LYS A 22 -4.42 -17.57 4.19
CA LYS A 22 -4.83 -16.73 3.06
C LYS A 22 -6.34 -16.70 2.82
N ARG A 23 -7.07 -17.77 3.13
CA ARG A 23 -8.55 -17.78 3.00
C ARG A 23 -9.18 -16.66 3.81
N HIS A 24 -8.71 -16.45 5.04
CA HIS A 24 -9.22 -15.38 5.89
C HIS A 24 -8.84 -13.98 5.39
N LEU A 25 -7.71 -13.84 4.68
CA LEU A 25 -7.33 -12.56 4.07
C LEU A 25 -8.32 -12.15 2.96
N THR A 26 -8.72 -13.08 2.10
CA THR A 26 -9.68 -12.77 1.02
C THR A 26 -11.04 -12.34 1.58
N ASP A 27 -11.55 -13.05 2.56
CA ASP A 27 -12.82 -12.71 3.22
C ASP A 27 -12.73 -11.36 3.93
N SER A 28 -11.62 -11.11 4.63
CA SER A 28 -11.38 -9.85 5.34
C SER A 28 -11.28 -8.67 4.38
N LEU A 29 -10.54 -8.80 3.27
CA LEU A 29 -10.43 -7.74 2.26
C LEU A 29 -11.77 -7.48 1.56
N THR A 30 -12.57 -8.52 1.34
CA THR A 30 -13.93 -8.38 0.79
C THR A 30 -14.84 -7.64 1.76
N SER A 31 -14.78 -7.98 3.04
CA SER A 31 -15.50 -7.28 4.11
C SER A 31 -15.09 -5.80 4.18
N LEU A 32 -13.78 -5.52 4.24
CA LEU A 32 -13.25 -4.16 4.25
C LEU A 32 -13.73 -3.36 3.05
N ARG A 33 -13.71 -3.93 1.84
CA ARG A 33 -14.19 -3.24 0.63
C ARG A 33 -15.68 -2.87 0.73
N ARG A 34 -16.51 -3.74 1.30
CA ARG A 34 -17.95 -3.44 1.50
C ARG A 34 -18.13 -2.32 2.52
N THR A 35 -17.43 -2.39 3.66
CA THR A 35 -17.48 -1.34 4.69
C THR A 35 -16.99 0.01 4.16
N SER A 36 -15.88 0.04 3.42
CA SER A 36 -15.36 1.28 2.81
C SER A 36 -16.29 1.88 1.77
N ALA A 37 -17.14 1.07 1.11
CA ALA A 37 -18.13 1.58 0.17
C ALA A 37 -19.31 2.29 0.86
N THR A 38 -19.65 1.90 2.09
CA THR A 38 -20.74 2.49 2.89
C THR A 38 -20.27 3.55 3.88
N THR A 39 -18.98 3.58 4.19
CA THR A 39 -18.37 4.47 5.17
C THR A 39 -17.20 5.20 4.50
N PRO A 40 -17.47 6.34 3.83
CA PRO A 40 -16.42 7.11 3.19
C PRO A 40 -15.44 7.63 4.25
N LEU A 41 -14.18 7.78 3.84
CA LEU A 41 -13.20 8.44 4.69
C LEU A 41 -13.62 9.90 4.94
N PRO A 42 -13.33 10.46 6.12
CA PRO A 42 -13.58 11.86 6.39
C PRO A 42 -12.77 12.74 5.43
N ASP A 43 -13.17 14.02 5.30
CA ASP A 43 -12.47 15.01 4.48
C ASP A 43 -11.09 15.37 5.07
N ILE A 44 -10.12 14.47 4.88
CA ILE A 44 -8.74 14.60 5.34
C ILE A 44 -7.77 14.52 4.17
N PRO A 45 -6.65 15.27 4.19
CA PRO A 45 -5.61 15.15 3.19
C PRO A 45 -4.96 13.77 3.25
N VAL A 46 -4.89 13.08 2.11
CA VAL A 46 -4.25 11.76 2.00
C VAL A 46 -3.26 11.78 0.84
N THR A 47 -2.03 11.35 1.11
CA THR A 47 -1.04 11.12 0.06
C THR A 47 -0.75 9.62 -0.02
N VAL A 48 -0.97 9.04 -1.20
CA VAL A 48 -0.64 7.65 -1.51
C VAL A 48 0.69 7.66 -2.25
N ILE A 49 1.73 7.11 -1.62
CA ILE A 49 3.05 6.96 -2.22
C ILE A 49 3.24 5.51 -2.64
N SER A 50 3.55 5.27 -3.92
CA SER A 50 3.79 3.91 -4.43
C SER A 50 5.04 3.86 -5.28
N ALA A 51 5.62 2.66 -5.39
CA ALA A 51 6.84 2.44 -6.17
C ALA A 51 6.94 0.97 -6.60
N ASP A 52 7.62 0.76 -7.73
CA ASP A 52 7.85 -0.54 -8.33
C ASP A 52 9.13 -0.55 -9.16
N LYS A 53 10.29 -0.70 -8.51
CA LYS A 53 11.55 -0.93 -9.22
C LYS A 53 11.84 -2.40 -9.54
N ASN A 54 11.24 -3.33 -8.80
CA ASN A 54 11.68 -4.74 -8.78
C ASN A 54 10.56 -5.76 -9.09
N ARG A 55 9.36 -5.35 -9.51
CA ARG A 55 8.30 -6.31 -9.87
C ARG A 55 8.29 -6.57 -11.37
N ALA A 56 7.76 -7.73 -11.73
CA ALA A 56 7.55 -8.09 -13.13
C ALA A 56 6.60 -7.08 -13.81
N ASN A 57 6.92 -6.67 -15.03
CA ASN A 57 6.15 -5.71 -15.84
C ASN A 57 4.65 -6.03 -15.91
N SER A 58 4.26 -7.30 -15.81
CA SER A 58 2.85 -7.74 -15.83
C SER A 58 2.03 -7.23 -14.63
N MET A 59 2.65 -6.90 -13.51
CA MET A 59 1.97 -6.34 -12.33
C MET A 59 2.09 -4.82 -12.23
N HIS A 60 2.98 -4.20 -13.01
CA HIS A 60 3.25 -2.77 -12.95
C HIS A 60 1.99 -1.93 -13.12
N THR A 61 1.13 -2.29 -14.08
CA THR A 61 -0.16 -1.62 -14.30
C THR A 61 -1.02 -1.70 -13.05
N THR A 62 -1.24 -2.89 -12.49
CA THR A 62 -2.08 -3.05 -11.28
C THR A 62 -1.52 -2.29 -10.07
N LEU A 63 -0.19 -2.30 -9.91
CA LEU A 63 0.55 -1.65 -8.83
C LEU A 63 0.59 -0.12 -8.96
N THR A 64 0.45 0.42 -10.17
CA THR A 64 0.39 1.87 -10.40
C THR A 64 -1.06 2.36 -10.42
N GLU A 65 -1.96 1.63 -11.08
CA GLU A 65 -3.35 2.02 -11.28
C GLU A 65 -4.16 2.00 -9.98
N SER A 66 -3.94 1.00 -9.12
CA SER A 66 -4.76 0.88 -7.91
C SER A 66 -4.49 2.00 -6.89
N PRO A 67 -3.22 2.33 -6.56
CA PRO A 67 -2.91 3.49 -5.72
C PRO A 67 -3.40 4.81 -6.30
N ARG A 68 -3.31 4.98 -7.63
CA ARG A 68 -3.81 6.18 -8.31
C ARG A 68 -5.33 6.31 -8.23
N ARG A 69 -6.06 5.22 -8.48
CA ARG A 69 -7.52 5.18 -8.30
C ARG A 69 -7.94 5.50 -6.87
N LEU A 70 -7.22 4.96 -5.88
CA LEU A 70 -7.48 5.29 -4.48
C LEU A 70 -7.32 6.78 -4.23
N ALA A 71 -6.18 7.38 -4.59
CA ALA A 71 -5.94 8.81 -4.41
C ALA A 71 -7.04 9.66 -5.09
N ASN A 72 -7.41 9.32 -6.34
CA ASN A 72 -8.44 10.05 -7.07
C ASN A 72 -9.86 9.90 -6.48
N SER A 73 -10.11 8.88 -5.66
CA SER A 73 -11.39 8.68 -4.99
C SER A 73 -11.54 9.49 -3.70
N LEU A 74 -10.47 10.12 -3.22
CA LEU A 74 -10.47 10.87 -1.97
C LEU A 74 -10.59 12.38 -2.24
N PRO A 75 -11.38 13.14 -1.46
CA PRO A 75 -11.61 14.57 -1.70
C PRO A 75 -10.33 15.41 -1.78
N GLN A 76 -9.32 15.03 -1.00
CA GLN A 76 -8.02 15.69 -0.93
C GLN A 76 -6.88 14.69 -1.20
N GLY A 77 -7.15 13.69 -2.03
CA GLY A 77 -6.19 12.65 -2.35
C GLY A 77 -5.11 13.11 -3.32
N LYS A 78 -3.88 12.68 -3.08
CA LYS A 78 -2.74 12.88 -3.96
C LYS A 78 -2.04 11.53 -4.17
N HIS A 79 -1.68 11.23 -5.42
CA HIS A 79 -0.81 10.11 -5.73
C HIS A 79 0.60 10.62 -6.03
N VAL A 80 1.61 9.96 -5.47
CA VAL A 80 3.02 10.22 -5.74
C VAL A 80 3.69 8.91 -6.12
N TRP A 81 4.32 8.89 -7.28
CA TRP A 81 5.14 7.77 -7.73
C TRP A 81 6.59 8.04 -7.36
N ALA A 82 7.22 7.10 -6.65
CA ALA A 82 8.65 7.16 -6.38
C ALA A 82 9.40 6.44 -7.51
N GLU A 83 9.67 7.19 -8.58
CA GLU A 83 10.59 6.78 -9.66
C GLU A 83 11.89 6.31 -9.00
N ASP A 84 12.31 5.08 -9.27
CA ASP A 84 13.48 4.41 -8.68
C ASP A 84 13.40 3.80 -7.27
N SER A 85 12.23 3.77 -6.62
CA SER A 85 12.10 3.03 -5.36
C SER A 85 11.55 1.61 -5.52
N GLY A 86 12.09 0.68 -4.74
CA GLY A 86 11.43 -0.61 -4.45
C GLY A 86 10.28 -0.45 -3.44
N HIS A 87 9.75 -1.57 -2.95
CA HIS A 87 8.63 -1.60 -2.00
C HIS A 87 8.88 -0.76 -0.72
N MET A 88 10.13 -0.69 -0.25
CA MET A 88 10.52 0.04 0.95
C MET A 88 10.83 1.52 0.65
N VAL A 89 9.84 2.28 0.16
CA VAL A 89 9.99 3.72 -0.14
C VAL A 89 10.61 4.53 1.01
N PRO A 90 10.22 4.34 2.29
CA PRO A 90 10.83 5.09 3.39
C PRO A 90 12.34 4.84 3.57
N ARG A 91 12.84 3.69 3.08
CA ARG A 91 14.27 3.37 3.12
C ARG A 91 15.01 3.90 1.89
N HIS A 92 14.44 3.77 0.70
CA HIS A 92 15.14 4.03 -0.56
C HIS A 92 14.97 5.46 -1.07
N ALA A 93 13.84 6.10 -0.78
CA ALA A 93 13.51 7.46 -1.17
C ALA A 93 12.87 8.23 0.02
N PRO A 94 13.61 8.37 1.14
CA PRO A 94 13.08 9.04 2.34
C PRO A 94 12.66 10.49 2.06
N ASP A 95 13.35 11.18 1.14
CA ASP A 95 13.08 12.59 0.81
C ASP A 95 11.68 12.81 0.26
N ILE A 96 11.14 11.86 -0.50
CA ILE A 96 9.75 11.91 -1.00
C ILE A 96 8.77 11.86 0.17
N VAL A 97 9.03 10.97 1.15
CA VAL A 97 8.19 10.84 2.35
C VAL A 97 8.22 12.12 3.17
N VAL A 98 9.41 12.67 3.41
CA VAL A 98 9.59 13.93 4.16
C VAL A 98 8.90 15.09 3.46
N THR A 99 9.07 15.21 2.14
CA THR A 99 8.45 16.27 1.33
C THR A 99 6.93 16.25 1.45
N GLU A 100 6.32 15.07 1.29
CA GLU A 100 4.86 14.96 1.38
C GLU A 100 4.33 15.16 2.79
N LEU A 101 5.08 14.75 3.82
CA LEU A 101 4.75 15.02 5.21
C LEU A 101 4.77 16.52 5.51
N LEU A 102 5.85 17.22 5.13
CA LEU A 102 5.96 18.67 5.32
C LEU A 102 4.86 19.42 4.56
N ARG A 103 4.53 19.00 3.34
CA ARG A 103 3.41 19.53 2.57
C ARG A 103 2.09 19.38 3.33
N MET A 104 1.81 18.20 3.89
CA MET A 104 0.60 17.94 4.66
C MET A 104 0.54 18.79 5.93
N VAL A 105 1.63 18.89 6.69
CA VAL A 105 1.70 19.73 7.89
C VAL A 105 1.42 21.20 7.55
N ASN A 106 2.01 21.72 6.48
CA ASN A 106 1.80 23.10 6.06
C ASN A 106 0.36 23.34 5.59
N PHE A 107 -0.22 22.40 4.85
CA PHE A 107 -1.62 22.45 4.42
C PHE A 107 -2.59 22.51 5.62
N LEU A 108 -2.36 21.68 6.65
CA LEU A 108 -3.18 21.67 7.85
C LEU A 108 -3.04 22.98 8.65
N ARG A 109 -1.82 23.50 8.78
CA ARG A 109 -1.56 24.79 9.44
C ARG A 109 -2.25 25.96 8.75
N ALA A 110 -2.34 25.94 7.42
CA ALA A 110 -3.01 26.99 6.66
C ALA A 110 -4.53 26.98 6.86
N ARG A 111 -5.14 25.81 7.09
CA ARG A 111 -6.60 25.66 7.33
C ARG A 111 -7.07 26.05 8.73
N GLN A 112 -6.14 26.18 9.67
CA GLN A 112 -6.43 26.54 11.06
C GLN A 112 -6.39 28.05 11.30
N ARG A 113 -6.00 28.84 10.29
CA ARG A 113 -6.00 30.31 10.33
C ARG A 113 -7.25 30.83 9.65
#